data_AF-E3N7U4-F1
#
_entry.id   AF-E3N7U4-F1
#
_cell.length_a   1.000
_cell.length_b   1.000
_cell.length_c   1.000
_cell.angle_alpha   90.00
_cell.angle_beta   90.00
_cell.angle_gamma   90.00
#
_symmetry.space_group_name_H-M   'P 1'
#
loop_
_entity.id
_entity.type
_entity.pdbx_description
1 polymer ?
#
loop_
_entity_poly.entity_id
_entity_poly.type
_entity_poly.pdbx_seq_one_letter_code
_entity_poly.pdbx_strand_id
1 'polypeptide(L)'
;MLAAAIIFSPFFFHFVETCLKINYSTPPKCECKSLALDSSNMQQNIGTSSFYPNISLHSVQSPIISIDDCALAAHCNNENYDLVGFDPLKATMFGKYNAEGFCDPYTQKWLIDDGDGSGLTTYPQFFGICVDYLSRCTDCSAFNIYNSYGTENSISFATAYLYT
;
A
#
# COMPACT_ATOMS: atom_id res chain seq x y z
N MET A 1 -23.88 -53.95 -63.17
CA MET A 1 -23.80 -54.01 -61.69
C MET A 1 -22.61 -53.16 -61.29
N LEU A 2 -22.89 -51.97 -60.76
CA LEU A 2 -21.90 -50.99 -60.30
C LEU A 2 -21.29 -51.48 -58.97
N ALA A 3 -19.97 -51.36 -58.83
CA ALA A 3 -19.32 -51.34 -57.52
C ALA A 3 -18.27 -50.21 -57.55
N ALA A 4 -18.67 -49.05 -57.04
CA ALA A 4 -17.78 -47.90 -56.87
C ALA A 4 -16.89 -48.14 -55.65
N ALA A 5 -15.58 -48.25 -55.86
CA ALA A 5 -14.59 -48.29 -54.81
C ALA A 5 -14.36 -46.85 -54.29
N ILE A 6 -14.91 -46.55 -53.11
CA ILE A 6 -14.68 -45.29 -52.41
C ILE A 6 -13.26 -45.35 -51.83
N ILE A 7 -12.32 -44.70 -52.53
CA ILE A 7 -10.98 -44.47 -52.01
C ILE A 7 -11.12 -43.44 -50.89
N PHE A 8 -10.96 -43.88 -49.64
CA PHE A 8 -10.74 -43.02 -48.48
C PHE A 8 -9.46 -42.23 -48.75
N SER A 9 -9.58 -41.05 -49.38
CA SER A 9 -8.52 -40.06 -49.39
C SER A 9 -8.31 -39.64 -47.95
N PRO A 10 -7.16 -39.93 -47.32
CA PRO A 10 -6.86 -39.33 -46.05
C PRO A 10 -6.69 -37.85 -46.39
N PHE A 11 -7.71 -37.05 -46.06
CA PHE A 11 -7.49 -35.63 -45.84
C PHE A 11 -6.31 -35.57 -44.87
N PHE A 12 -5.13 -35.30 -45.42
CA PHE A 12 -3.99 -34.79 -44.71
C PHE A 12 -4.46 -33.46 -44.12
N PHE A 13 -5.17 -33.55 -42.99
CA PHE A 13 -5.30 -32.47 -42.04
C PHE A 13 -3.88 -32.23 -41.53
N HIS A 14 -3.10 -31.51 -42.34
CA HIS A 14 -1.99 -30.73 -41.86
C HIS A 14 -2.62 -29.72 -40.90
N PHE A 15 -2.74 -30.11 -39.64
CA PHE A 15 -2.82 -29.18 -38.55
C PHE A 15 -1.57 -28.31 -38.68
N VAL A 16 -1.72 -27.17 -39.35
CA VAL A 16 -0.74 -26.10 -39.27
C VAL A 16 -0.77 -25.68 -37.81
N GLU A 17 0.16 -26.20 -37.03
CA GLU A 17 0.48 -25.67 -35.72
C GLU A 17 1.09 -24.29 -35.92
N THR A 18 0.27 -23.31 -36.29
CA THR A 18 0.61 -21.90 -36.16
C THR A 18 0.56 -21.58 -34.68
N CYS A 19 1.59 -22.00 -33.95
CA CYS A 19 1.89 -21.42 -32.65
C CYS A 19 2.20 -19.96 -32.93
N LEU A 20 1.25 -19.06 -32.65
CA LEU A 20 1.50 -17.63 -32.62
C LEU A 20 2.57 -17.42 -31.56
N LYS A 21 3.83 -17.29 -32.00
CA LYS A 21 4.95 -16.93 -31.13
C LYS A 21 4.75 -15.46 -30.78
N ILE A 22 4.00 -15.22 -29.71
CA ILE A 22 3.87 -13.89 -29.14
C ILE A 22 5.21 -13.61 -28.48
N ASN A 23 6.03 -12.77 -29.13
CA ASN A 23 7.20 -12.19 -28.49
C ASN A 23 6.69 -11.21 -27.43
N TYR A 24 6.21 -11.71 -26.29
CA TYR A 24 6.04 -10.86 -25.13
C TYR A 24 7.46 -10.43 -24.72
N SER A 25 7.77 -9.16 -24.96
CA SER A 25 8.81 -8.50 -24.17
C SER A 25 8.41 -8.73 -22.73
N THR A 26 9.24 -9.46 -21.96
CA THR A 26 9.01 -9.61 -20.53
C THR A 26 8.73 -8.23 -19.94
N PRO A 27 7.60 -8.03 -19.25
CA PRO A 27 7.29 -6.73 -18.69
C PRO A 27 8.43 -6.30 -17.75
N PRO A 28 8.72 -4.99 -17.64
CA PRO A 28 9.74 -4.51 -16.72
C PRO A 28 9.46 -5.02 -15.30
N LYS A 29 10.53 -5.14 -14.51
CA LYS A 29 10.40 -5.48 -13.09
C LYS A 29 9.53 -4.44 -12.37
N CYS A 30 8.71 -4.89 -11.44
CA CYS A 30 7.93 -4.02 -10.57
C CYS A 30 8.81 -3.41 -9.47
N GLU A 31 8.95 -2.09 -9.52
CA GLU A 31 9.70 -1.26 -8.57
C GLU A 31 8.84 -0.07 -8.07
N CYS A 32 7.53 -0.28 -8.02
CA CYS A 32 6.60 0.69 -7.45
C CYS A 32 6.98 1.05 -6.01
N LYS A 33 6.92 2.34 -5.70
CA LYS A 33 7.42 2.86 -4.43
C LYS A 33 6.44 2.54 -3.30
N SER A 34 6.92 1.81 -2.29
CA SER A 34 6.19 1.52 -1.06
C SER A 34 7.05 1.74 0.17
N LEU A 35 6.43 2.15 1.27
CA LEU A 35 7.11 2.33 2.55
C LEU A 35 6.16 1.99 3.70
N ALA A 36 6.65 1.18 4.65
CA ALA A 36 5.99 0.99 5.93
C ALA A 36 6.41 2.12 6.87
N LEU A 37 5.47 3.00 7.21
CA LEU A 37 5.72 4.14 8.07
C LEU A 37 5.62 3.75 9.55
N ASP A 38 6.33 4.47 10.39
CA ASP A 38 6.25 4.40 11.85
C ASP A 38 6.53 5.77 12.47
N SER A 39 6.56 5.83 13.80
CA SER A 39 6.85 7.06 14.54
C SER A 39 8.23 7.66 14.25
N SER A 40 9.20 6.87 13.77
CA SER A 40 10.56 7.33 13.47
C SER A 40 10.68 8.00 12.10
N ASN A 41 9.83 7.63 11.14
CA ASN A 41 9.98 8.08 9.75
C ASN A 41 8.76 8.86 9.20
N MET A 42 7.60 8.85 9.89
CA MET A 42 6.38 9.47 9.38
C MET A 42 6.51 10.98 9.20
N GLN A 43 7.18 11.69 10.12
CA GLN A 43 7.35 13.14 10.01
C GLN A 43 8.13 13.53 8.73
N GLN A 44 9.17 12.78 8.38
CA GLN A 44 9.98 13.05 7.20
C GLN A 44 9.23 12.74 5.90
N ASN A 45 8.36 11.72 5.91
CA ASN A 45 7.74 11.20 4.69
C ASN A 45 6.35 11.79 4.41
N ILE A 46 5.59 12.09 5.46
CA ILE A 46 4.20 12.57 5.35
C ILE A 46 3.91 13.80 6.23
N GLY A 47 4.92 14.41 6.87
CA GLY A 47 4.71 15.57 7.76
C GLY A 47 4.11 16.81 7.09
N THR A 48 4.19 16.92 5.76
CA THR A 48 3.53 17.98 4.97
C THR A 48 2.10 17.64 4.56
N SER A 49 1.64 16.41 4.80
CA SER A 49 0.26 16.02 4.51
C SER A 49 -0.71 16.73 5.45
N SER A 50 -1.82 17.22 4.91
CA SER A 50 -2.90 17.80 5.72
C SER A 50 -3.53 16.79 6.69
N PHE A 51 -3.32 15.49 6.46
CA PHE A 51 -3.80 14.42 7.34
C PHE A 51 -2.83 14.10 8.49
N TYR A 52 -1.57 14.54 8.41
CA TYR A 52 -0.55 14.24 9.43
C TYR A 52 -0.96 14.63 10.86
N PRO A 53 -1.53 15.82 11.12
CA PRO A 53 -1.97 16.20 12.46
C PRO A 53 -2.98 15.22 13.07
N ASN A 54 -3.84 14.61 12.24
CA ASN A 54 -4.87 13.67 12.69
C ASN A 54 -4.32 12.35 13.21
N ILE A 55 -3.08 12.00 12.87
CA ILE A 55 -2.45 10.74 13.27
C ILE A 55 -1.24 10.93 14.17
N SER A 56 -0.62 12.11 14.14
CA SER A 56 0.57 12.45 14.95
C SER A 56 0.35 12.38 16.47
N LEU A 57 -0.91 12.42 16.92
CA LEU A 57 -1.31 12.36 18.32
C LEU A 57 -1.72 10.95 18.79
N HIS A 58 -1.67 9.97 17.89
CA HIS A 58 -2.09 8.60 18.15
C HIS A 58 -0.88 7.67 18.26
N SER A 59 -1.08 6.53 18.93
CA SER A 59 -0.12 5.43 18.81
C SER A 59 -0.11 4.93 17.36
N VAL A 60 1.09 4.76 16.81
CA VAL A 60 1.29 4.28 15.44
C VAL A 60 2.28 3.13 15.40
N GLN A 61 2.11 2.26 14.40
CA GLN A 61 3.04 1.16 14.12
C GLN A 61 3.17 0.94 12.61
N SER A 62 4.25 0.25 12.22
CA SER A 62 4.41 -0.19 10.84
C SER A 62 3.36 -1.22 10.45
N PRO A 63 2.72 -1.09 9.27
CA PRO A 63 1.97 -2.19 8.69
C PRO A 63 2.92 -3.27 8.19
N ILE A 64 2.39 -4.47 8.03
CA ILE A 64 3.04 -5.52 7.28
C ILE A 64 2.71 -5.26 5.81
N ILE A 65 3.74 -4.99 4.99
CA ILE A 65 3.61 -4.84 3.53
C ILE A 65 4.26 -6.06 2.88
N SER A 66 3.47 -6.82 2.14
CA SER A 66 3.92 -7.94 1.31
C SER A 66 3.80 -7.56 -0.16
N ILE A 67 4.86 -7.78 -0.93
CA ILE A 67 4.87 -7.59 -2.38
C ILE A 67 5.33 -8.90 -3.02
N ASP A 68 4.46 -9.50 -3.84
CA ASP A 68 4.76 -10.74 -4.57
C ASP A 68 4.52 -10.53 -6.07
N ASP A 69 5.55 -10.75 -6.88
CA ASP A 69 5.70 -10.36 -8.30
C ASP A 69 5.42 -8.87 -8.58
N CYS A 70 4.15 -8.46 -8.51
CA CYS A 70 3.66 -7.09 -8.66
C CYS A 70 2.39 -6.83 -7.83
N ALA A 71 1.96 -7.78 -7.00
CA ALA A 71 0.79 -7.65 -6.14
C ALA A 71 1.22 -7.15 -4.75
N LEU A 72 0.58 -6.11 -4.25
CA LEU A 72 0.77 -5.57 -2.91
C LEU A 72 -0.40 -5.96 -2.02
N ALA A 73 -0.09 -6.41 -0.81
CA ALA A 73 -1.02 -6.52 0.29
C ALA A 73 -0.42 -5.82 1.51
N ALA A 74 -1.17 -4.91 2.11
CA ALA A 74 -0.78 -4.23 3.35
C ALA A 74 -1.86 -4.36 4.42
N HIS A 75 -1.46 -4.65 5.66
CA HIS A 75 -2.38 -4.81 6.78
C HIS A 75 -1.72 -4.50 8.13
N CYS A 76 -2.55 -4.29 9.14
CA CYS A 76 -2.10 -4.12 10.52
C CYS A 76 -2.08 -5.47 11.25
N ASN A 77 -1.04 -5.72 12.04
CA ASN A 77 -0.92 -6.96 12.81
C ASN A 77 -1.89 -7.01 14.02
N ASN A 78 -2.41 -5.86 14.45
CA ASN A 78 -3.29 -5.73 15.61
C ASN A 78 -4.64 -5.16 15.18
N GLU A 79 -5.72 -5.85 15.56
CA GLU A 79 -7.10 -5.47 15.26
C GLU A 79 -7.51 -4.12 15.83
N ASN A 80 -6.81 -3.58 16.84
CA ASN A 80 -7.10 -2.25 17.38
C ASN A 80 -6.63 -1.11 16.47
N TYR A 81 -5.74 -1.39 15.51
CA TYR A 81 -5.19 -0.39 14.61
C TYR A 81 -5.95 -0.35 13.30
N ASP A 82 -6.07 0.84 12.73
CA ASP A 82 -6.61 1.09 11.40
C ASP A 82 -5.48 1.38 10.43
N LEU A 83 -5.54 0.77 9.25
CA LEU A 83 -4.62 1.02 8.15
C LEU A 83 -4.98 2.33 7.44
N VAL A 84 -3.98 3.17 7.27
CA VAL A 84 -4.06 4.39 6.46
C VAL A 84 -2.96 4.35 5.41
N GLY A 85 -3.34 4.51 4.14
CA GLY A 85 -2.41 4.62 3.03
C GLY A 85 -2.27 6.06 2.55
N PHE A 86 -1.06 6.45 2.17
CA PHE A 86 -0.73 7.79 1.72
C PHE A 86 -0.12 7.74 0.33
N ASP A 87 -0.62 8.64 -0.52
CA ASP A 87 0.10 9.15 -1.67
C ASP A 87 0.47 10.64 -1.45
N PRO A 88 1.18 11.30 -2.36
CA PRO A 88 1.58 12.69 -2.18
C PRO A 88 0.42 13.71 -2.11
N LEU A 89 -0.79 13.32 -2.54
CA LEU A 89 -1.97 14.18 -2.68
C LEU A 89 -3.06 13.89 -1.65
N LYS A 90 -3.21 12.62 -1.22
CA LYS A 90 -4.28 12.20 -0.31
C LYS A 90 -3.84 11.10 0.66
N ALA A 91 -4.63 11.01 1.73
CA ALA A 91 -4.64 9.88 2.64
C ALA A 91 -5.95 9.10 2.46
N THR A 92 -5.84 7.78 2.51
CA THR A 92 -6.96 6.84 2.33
C THR A 92 -7.07 5.97 3.57
N MET A 93 -8.27 5.92 4.13
CA MET A 93 -8.58 5.15 5.33
C MET A 93 -9.10 3.77 4.92
N PHE A 94 -8.26 2.75 5.04
CA PHE A 94 -8.65 1.35 4.81
C PHE A 94 -9.28 0.73 6.08
N GLY A 95 -9.04 1.33 7.25
CA GLY A 95 -9.61 0.85 8.50
C GLY A 95 -9.06 -0.53 8.88
N LYS A 96 -9.95 -1.47 9.21
CA LYS A 96 -9.56 -2.85 9.54
C LYS A 96 -9.28 -3.72 8.32
N TYR A 97 -9.48 -3.20 7.11
CA TYR A 97 -9.30 -3.94 5.87
C TYR A 97 -7.88 -3.81 5.33
N ASN A 98 -7.51 -4.79 4.50
CA ASN A 98 -6.24 -4.78 3.79
C ASN A 98 -6.27 -3.73 2.67
N ALA A 99 -5.14 -3.09 2.41
CA ALA A 99 -4.93 -2.42 1.13
C ALA A 99 -4.36 -3.44 0.15
N GLU A 100 -5.07 -3.67 -0.96
CA GLU A 100 -4.70 -4.62 -1.99
C GLU A 100 -4.55 -3.89 -3.33
N GLY A 101 -3.54 -4.25 -4.10
CA GLY A 101 -3.32 -3.61 -5.39
C GLY A 101 -2.23 -4.22 -6.22
N PHE A 102 -2.05 -3.65 -7.41
CA PHE A 102 -1.11 -4.13 -8.41
C PHE A 102 -0.17 -3.00 -8.83
N CYS A 103 1.11 -3.30 -8.95
CA CYS A 103 2.10 -2.41 -9.55
C CYS A 103 1.96 -2.48 -11.07
N ASP A 104 1.76 -1.33 -11.71
CA ASP A 104 1.89 -1.22 -13.16
C ASP A 104 3.39 -1.18 -13.52
N PRO A 105 3.94 -2.19 -14.22
CA PRO A 105 5.37 -2.27 -14.53
C PRO A 105 5.83 -1.20 -15.54
N TYR A 106 4.92 -0.53 -16.24
CA TYR A 106 5.27 0.51 -17.21
C TYR A 106 5.26 1.90 -16.58
N THR A 107 4.28 2.19 -15.74
CA THR A 107 4.18 3.51 -15.07
C THR A 107 4.85 3.55 -13.72
N GLN A 108 5.17 2.39 -13.14
CA GLN A 108 5.76 2.22 -11.80
C GLN A 108 4.90 2.88 -10.71
N LYS A 109 3.57 2.74 -10.87
CA LYS A 109 2.54 3.22 -9.94
C LYS A 109 1.69 2.07 -9.45
N TRP A 110 1.16 2.20 -8.24
CA TRP A 110 0.23 1.24 -7.69
C TRP A 110 -1.19 1.52 -8.18
N LEU A 111 -1.94 0.46 -8.42
CA LEU A 111 -3.38 0.45 -8.67
C LEU A 111 -4.01 -0.24 -7.46
N ILE A 112 -4.58 0.53 -6.54
CA ILE A 112 -5.08 0.04 -5.24
C ILE A 112 -6.59 0.28 -5.19
N ASP A 113 -7.33 -0.71 -4.74
CA ASP A 113 -8.74 -0.54 -4.40
C ASP A 113 -8.85 0.28 -3.11
N ASP A 114 -9.32 1.52 -3.19
CA ASP A 114 -9.48 2.40 -2.03
C ASP A 114 -10.84 2.26 -1.32
N GLY A 115 -11.62 1.25 -1.70
CA GLY A 115 -12.87 0.88 -1.02
C GLY A 115 -14.03 1.84 -1.28
N ASP A 116 -13.90 2.76 -2.24
CA ASP A 116 -14.94 3.72 -2.60
C ASP A 116 -15.99 3.16 -3.58
N GLY A 117 -15.75 1.94 -4.09
CA GLY A 117 -16.62 1.25 -5.05
C GLY A 117 -16.46 1.71 -6.51
N SER A 118 -15.50 2.59 -6.81
CA SER A 118 -15.18 3.05 -8.16
C SER A 118 -14.16 2.16 -8.88
N GLY A 119 -13.52 1.24 -8.15
CA GLY A 119 -12.53 0.29 -8.66
C GLY A 119 -11.11 0.62 -8.20
N LEU A 120 -10.13 0.35 -9.06
CA LEU A 120 -8.72 0.58 -8.74
C LEU A 120 -8.33 2.04 -8.96
N THR A 121 -7.82 2.66 -7.91
CA THR A 121 -7.29 4.02 -7.92
C THR A 121 -5.78 4.01 -8.11
N THR A 122 -5.25 4.99 -8.86
CA THR A 122 -3.80 5.11 -9.09
C THR A 122 -3.09 5.85 -7.96
N TYR A 123 -2.09 5.22 -7.36
CA TYR A 123 -1.22 5.75 -6.31
C TYR A 123 0.21 5.87 -6.85
N PRO A 124 0.75 7.10 -7.01
CA PRO A 124 2.16 7.30 -7.39
C PRO A 124 3.16 6.63 -6.43
N GLN A 125 2.76 6.44 -5.18
CA GLN A 125 3.44 5.67 -4.16
C GLN A 125 2.42 5.21 -3.13
N PHE A 126 2.72 4.13 -2.41
CA PHE A 126 1.90 3.67 -1.30
C PHE A 126 2.69 3.65 0.00
N PHE A 127 2.47 4.65 0.84
CA PHE A 127 3.05 4.68 2.18
C PHE A 127 1.97 4.27 3.19
N GLY A 128 2.15 3.14 3.87
CA GLY A 128 1.16 2.63 4.81
C GLY A 128 1.57 2.91 6.25
N ILE A 129 0.61 3.25 7.11
CA ILE A 129 0.78 3.33 8.57
C ILE A 129 -0.43 2.69 9.27
N CYS A 130 -0.20 2.07 10.41
CA CYS A 130 -1.25 1.59 11.29
C CYS A 130 -1.44 2.57 12.44
N VAL A 131 -2.68 3.02 12.67
CA VAL A 131 -3.01 4.04 13.69
C VAL A 131 -4.02 3.48 14.68
N ASP A 132 -3.74 3.61 15.97
CA ASP A 132 -4.70 3.28 17.02
C ASP A 132 -5.49 4.53 17.44
N TYR A 133 -6.68 4.67 16.84
CA TYR A 133 -7.61 5.77 17.14
C TYR A 133 -8.33 5.64 18.49
N LEU A 134 -8.24 4.47 19.15
CA LEU A 134 -8.79 4.23 20.49
C LEU A 134 -7.81 4.74 21.56
N SER A 135 -6.52 4.61 21.29
CA SER A 135 -5.45 5.25 22.06
C SER A 135 -5.37 6.74 21.73
N ARG A 136 -6.32 7.53 22.23
CA ARG A 136 -6.06 8.97 22.38
C ARG A 136 -5.00 9.10 23.47
N CYS A 137 -3.98 9.92 23.26
CA CYS A 137 -3.09 10.35 24.35
C CYS A 137 -3.95 10.80 25.55
N THR A 138 -4.07 9.96 26.57
CA THR A 138 -4.74 10.28 27.83
C THR A 138 -3.88 11.17 28.72
N ASP A 139 -2.61 11.34 28.37
CA ASP A 139 -1.68 12.28 29.00
C ASP A 139 -1.13 13.27 27.95
N CYS A 140 -1.99 14.18 27.51
CA CYS A 140 -1.64 15.33 26.67
C CYS A 140 -0.89 16.43 27.44
N SER A 141 -0.11 16.10 28.48
CA SER A 141 0.85 17.05 29.04
C SER A 141 1.88 17.51 27.99
N ALA A 142 2.11 16.73 26.91
CA ALA A 142 2.92 17.12 25.76
C ALA A 142 2.28 18.20 24.85
N PHE A 143 0.95 18.30 24.78
CA PHE A 143 0.28 19.32 23.93
C PHE A 143 0.32 20.73 24.55
N ASN A 144 0.38 20.80 25.89
CA ASN A 144 0.63 22.06 26.60
C ASN A 144 2.07 22.59 26.39
N ILE A 145 2.99 21.76 25.90
CA ILE A 145 4.36 22.19 25.56
C ILE A 145 4.36 22.84 24.17
N TYR A 146 3.64 22.26 23.19
CA TYR A 146 3.62 22.81 21.83
C TYR A 146 2.94 24.18 21.74
N ASN A 147 1.84 24.40 22.48
CA ASN A 147 1.16 25.70 22.52
C ASN A 147 1.81 26.72 23.49
N SER A 148 2.77 26.32 24.32
CA SER A 148 3.51 27.24 25.21
C SER A 148 4.86 27.67 24.66
N TYR A 149 5.47 26.92 23.72
CA TYR A 149 6.80 27.22 23.16
C TYR A 149 6.75 28.13 21.92
N GLY A 150 5.83 29.10 21.95
CA GLY A 150 5.86 30.25 21.05
C GLY A 150 7.04 31.21 21.33
N THR A 151 7.85 30.98 22.38
CA THR A 151 9.05 31.77 22.65
C THR A 151 10.09 30.97 23.46
N GLU A 152 11.26 30.79 22.84
CA GLU A 152 12.60 30.61 23.43
C GLU A 152 13.06 29.23 23.97
N ASN A 153 14.05 28.69 23.27
CA ASN A 153 15.24 27.91 23.68
C ASN A 153 15.20 26.96 24.90
N SER A 154 15.74 25.75 24.65
CA SER A 154 16.11 24.64 25.55
C SER A 154 15.04 23.58 25.81
N ILE A 155 15.16 22.47 25.07
CA ILE A 155 14.46 21.21 25.34
C ILE A 155 15.32 20.45 26.36
N SER A 156 14.91 20.44 27.62
CA SER A 156 15.47 19.53 28.63
C SER A 156 14.49 18.39 28.85
N PHE A 157 14.87 17.19 28.42
CA PHE A 157 14.08 15.98 28.64
C PHE A 157 14.05 15.65 30.13
N ALA A 158 12.90 15.81 30.78
CA ALA A 158 12.69 15.30 32.13
C ALA A 158 12.47 13.78 32.05
N THR A 159 13.49 13.03 32.46
CA THR A 159 13.39 11.60 32.75
C THR A 159 12.37 11.38 33.87
N ALA A 160 11.23 10.75 33.57
CA ALA A 160 10.31 10.29 34.59
C ALA A 160 10.92 9.06 35.29
N TYR A 161 11.40 9.24 36.51
CA TYR A 161 11.75 8.14 37.41
C TYR A 161 10.46 7.45 37.86
N LEU A 162 10.29 6.19 37.47
CA LEU A 162 9.33 5.26 38.08
C LEU A 162 9.83 4.92 39.48
N TYR A 163 9.09 5.35 40.51
CA TYR A 163 9.20 4.76 41.85
C TYR A 163 8.10 3.71 41.99
N THR A 164 8.52 2.53 42.45
CA THR A 164 7.73 1.36 42.85
C THR A 164 6.71 1.66 43.94
#